data_AF-A0A7S1B5D6-F1
#
_entry.id   AF-A0A7S1B5D6-F1
#
_cell.length_a   1.000
_cell.length_b   1.000
_cell.length_c   1.000
_cell.angle_alpha   90.00
_cell.angle_beta   90.00
_cell.angle_gamma   90.00
#
_symmetry.space_group_name_H-M   'P 1'
#
loop_
_entity.id
_entity.type
_entity.pdbx_description
1 polymer ?
#
loop_
_entity_poly.entity_id
_entity_poly.type
_entity_poly.pdbx_seq_one_letter_code
_entity_poly.pdbx_strand_id
1 'polypeptide(L)'
;DLSALPAVAVDAPSAAFRDDAIGLRPRAATGRKIMGADNKWELLVHIADVTAIYTTGADDDGTLNQEEREAAEILRTAAERRGASQYNTPIGPLHLLPPVLLSELGLAVQCPDAPPSTSSAANPCLTVWTYIDESTGKILDCGLERTAVAPPVALSFSEAASLLSAPPCRTGSRAGSTLAVAWRLLR
;
A
#
# COMPACT_ATOMS: atom_id res chain seq x y z
N ASP A 1 12.69 -6.64 -1.07
CA ASP A 1 12.63 -5.18 -0.87
C ASP A 1 12.11 -4.54 -2.16
N LEU A 2 11.04 -3.76 -2.06
CA LEU A 2 10.40 -3.04 -3.16
C LEU A 2 10.45 -1.53 -2.96
N SER A 3 11.26 -1.03 -2.02
CA SER A 3 11.35 0.39 -1.67
C SER A 3 11.80 1.30 -2.82
N ALA A 4 12.51 0.77 -3.80
CA ALA A 4 12.89 1.53 -5.00
C ALA A 4 11.75 1.70 -6.00
N LEU A 5 10.66 0.94 -5.86
CA LEU A 5 9.51 1.02 -6.75
C LEU A 5 8.54 2.08 -6.25
N PRO A 6 8.00 2.92 -7.14
CA PRO A 6 6.97 3.85 -6.76
C PRO A 6 5.64 3.14 -6.56
N ALA A 7 4.91 3.63 -5.58
CA ALA A 7 3.56 3.20 -5.28
C ALA A 7 2.66 4.44 -5.05
N VAL A 8 1.36 4.23 -5.22
CA VAL A 8 0.33 5.27 -5.05
C VAL A 8 -0.77 4.72 -4.16
N ALA A 9 -1.20 5.49 -3.17
CA ALA A 9 -2.38 5.21 -2.36
C ALA A 9 -3.50 6.17 -2.80
N VAL A 10 -4.68 5.64 -3.13
CA VAL A 10 -5.80 6.43 -3.68
C VAL A 10 -7.02 6.27 -2.79
N ASP A 11 -7.45 7.35 -2.17
CA ASP A 11 -8.42 7.30 -1.09
C ASP A 11 -9.43 8.44 -1.12
N ALA A 12 -10.43 8.36 -0.24
CA ALA A 12 -11.24 9.52 0.10
C ALA A 12 -10.41 10.56 0.88
N PRO A 13 -10.63 11.87 0.68
CA PRO A 13 -9.93 12.92 1.45
C PRO A 13 -10.09 12.78 2.98
N SER A 14 -11.18 12.18 3.44
CA SER A 14 -11.49 11.97 4.86
C SER A 14 -11.01 10.64 5.44
N ALA A 15 -10.33 9.80 4.64
CA ALA A 15 -9.89 8.49 5.13
C ALA A 15 -8.74 8.66 6.14
N ALA A 16 -8.93 8.12 7.35
CA ALA A 16 -8.09 8.37 8.53
C ALA A 16 -6.73 7.66 8.48
N PHE A 17 -6.64 6.55 7.77
CA PHE A 17 -5.43 5.76 7.57
C PHE A 17 -5.49 5.14 6.17
N ARG A 18 -4.36 4.57 5.73
CA ARG A 18 -4.17 4.01 4.38
C ARG A 18 -3.80 2.54 4.54
N ASP A 19 -4.67 1.65 4.10
CA ASP A 19 -4.48 0.21 4.18
C ASP A 19 -3.88 -0.38 2.91
N ASP A 20 -4.03 0.28 1.76
CA ASP A 20 -3.48 -0.22 0.50
C ASP A 20 -2.73 0.84 -0.33
N ALA A 21 -1.85 0.32 -1.20
CA ALA A 21 -1.18 1.08 -2.23
C ALA A 21 -0.93 0.21 -3.46
N ILE A 22 -0.87 0.84 -4.63
CA ILE A 22 -0.68 0.15 -5.90
C ILE A 22 0.66 0.57 -6.50
N GLY A 23 1.44 -0.44 -6.89
CA GLY A 23 2.68 -0.29 -7.63
C GLY A 23 2.62 -1.02 -8.97
N LEU A 24 3.47 -0.62 -9.90
CA LEU A 24 3.63 -1.26 -11.19
C LEU A 24 5.12 -1.37 -11.53
N ARG A 25 5.52 -2.47 -12.16
CA ARG A 25 6.83 -2.56 -12.79
C ARG A 25 6.81 -3.41 -14.05
N PRO A 26 7.79 -3.24 -14.95
CA PRO A 26 7.94 -4.12 -16.09
C PRO A 26 8.21 -5.56 -15.64
N ARG A 27 7.53 -6.53 -16.28
CA ARG A 27 7.72 -7.96 -16.02
C ARG A 27 9.17 -8.42 -16.23
N ALA A 28 9.87 -7.80 -17.17
CA ALA A 28 11.28 -8.08 -17.44
C ALA A 28 12.18 -7.84 -16.21
N ALA A 29 11.76 -7.01 -15.26
CA ALA A 29 12.53 -6.68 -14.06
C ALA A 29 12.31 -7.67 -12.89
N THR A 30 11.42 -8.67 -13.02
CA THR A 30 11.05 -9.56 -11.90
C THR A 30 11.97 -10.77 -11.75
N GLY A 31 12.65 -11.18 -12.83
CA GLY A 31 13.43 -12.44 -12.87
C GLY A 31 12.58 -13.72 -12.81
N ARG A 32 11.24 -13.62 -12.79
CA ARG A 32 10.33 -14.79 -12.74
C ARG A 32 10.11 -15.38 -14.13
N LYS A 33 9.81 -16.68 -14.20
CA LYS A 33 9.62 -17.41 -15.47
C LYS A 33 8.49 -16.80 -16.30
N ILE A 34 8.78 -16.52 -17.56
CA ILE A 34 7.83 -15.92 -18.49
C ILE A 34 6.89 -17.02 -19.02
N MET A 35 5.66 -17.05 -18.51
CA MET A 35 4.54 -17.77 -19.12
C MET A 35 3.80 -16.81 -20.06
N GLY A 36 3.77 -17.10 -21.36
CA GLY A 36 3.10 -16.29 -22.38
C GLY A 36 3.84 -15.01 -22.80
N ALA A 37 3.73 -14.64 -24.08
CA ALA A 37 4.44 -13.51 -24.69
C ALA A 37 3.79 -12.13 -24.43
N ASP A 38 2.59 -12.09 -23.85
CA ASP A 38 1.70 -10.93 -24.01
C ASP A 38 1.55 -10.02 -22.77
N ASN A 39 2.30 -10.25 -21.68
CA ASN A 39 2.19 -9.40 -20.47
C ASN A 39 3.47 -8.62 -20.22
N LYS A 40 3.37 -7.30 -20.33
CA LYS A 40 4.49 -6.39 -20.12
C LYS A 40 4.66 -5.98 -18.67
N TRP A 41 3.61 -6.08 -17.87
CA TRP A 41 3.53 -5.47 -16.53
C TRP A 41 3.27 -6.50 -15.42
N GLU A 42 3.87 -6.24 -14.26
CA GLU A 42 3.49 -6.83 -12.97
C GLU A 42 2.76 -5.77 -12.17
N LEU A 43 1.52 -6.08 -11.77
CA LEU A 43 0.75 -5.25 -10.85
C LEU A 43 1.06 -5.68 -9.41
N LEU A 44 1.34 -4.70 -8.56
CA LEU A 44 1.66 -4.90 -7.15
C LEU A 44 0.57 -4.22 -6.32
N VAL A 45 -0.06 -4.97 -5.44
CA VAL A 45 -1.01 -4.46 -4.45
C VAL A 45 -0.36 -4.64 -3.08
N HIS A 46 0.01 -3.54 -2.46
CA HIS A 46 0.62 -3.48 -1.15
C HIS A 46 -0.48 -3.25 -0.11
N ILE A 47 -0.56 -4.11 0.89
CA ILE A 47 -1.53 -4.06 1.97
C ILE A 47 -0.78 -3.91 3.29
N ALA A 48 -1.19 -2.94 4.12
CA ALA A 48 -0.70 -2.79 5.49
C ALA A 48 -0.72 -4.13 6.24
N ASP A 49 0.42 -4.57 6.76
CA ASP A 49 0.51 -5.86 7.45
C ASP A 49 0.00 -5.74 8.89
N VAL A 50 -1.33 -5.74 9.04
CA VAL A 50 -1.96 -5.73 10.37
C VAL A 50 -1.68 -7.00 11.17
N THR A 51 -1.23 -8.08 10.53
CA THR A 51 -0.87 -9.32 11.22
C THR A 51 0.44 -9.17 12.01
N ALA A 52 1.23 -8.15 11.68
CA ALA A 52 2.47 -7.84 12.37
C ALA A 52 2.27 -7.69 13.88
N ILE A 53 1.15 -7.16 14.36
CA ILE A 53 0.89 -7.01 15.81
C ILE A 53 0.83 -8.34 16.58
N TYR A 54 0.61 -9.45 15.88
CA TYR A 54 0.61 -10.78 16.46
C TYR A 54 1.98 -11.46 16.36
N THR A 55 2.96 -10.80 15.73
CA THR A 55 4.28 -11.36 15.46
C THR A 55 5.46 -10.41 15.75
N THR A 56 5.25 -9.13 16.04
CA THR A 56 6.30 -8.13 16.35
C THR A 56 6.52 -8.06 17.87
N GLY A 57 7.77 -8.19 18.30
CA GLY A 57 8.15 -8.39 19.72
C GLY A 57 8.71 -9.78 20.01
N ALA A 58 8.71 -10.63 18.98
CA ALA A 58 9.46 -11.88 18.98
C ALA A 58 10.94 -11.67 19.31
N ASP A 59 11.45 -12.36 20.34
CA ASP A 59 12.89 -12.62 20.49
C ASP A 59 13.44 -13.27 19.20
N ASP A 60 14.76 -13.48 19.08
CA ASP A 60 15.40 -14.14 17.90
C ASP A 60 14.73 -15.49 17.47
N ASP A 61 13.91 -16.08 18.35
CA ASP A 61 13.12 -17.30 18.12
C ASP A 61 11.64 -17.07 17.69
N GLY A 62 11.21 -15.84 17.40
CA GLY A 62 9.85 -15.62 16.87
C GLY A 62 8.75 -15.49 17.94
N THR A 63 9.09 -15.40 19.25
CA THR A 63 8.09 -15.53 20.33
C THR A 63 7.90 -14.26 21.15
N LEU A 64 6.68 -13.71 21.16
CA LEU A 64 6.27 -12.57 22.00
C LEU A 64 6.50 -12.86 23.49
N ASN A 65 6.75 -11.82 24.30
CA ASN A 65 6.74 -11.98 25.75
C ASN A 65 5.29 -12.20 26.28
N GLN A 66 5.14 -12.58 27.55
CA GLN A 66 3.83 -12.93 28.11
C GLN A 66 2.84 -11.76 28.07
N GLU A 67 3.28 -10.55 28.40
CA GLU A 67 2.42 -9.35 28.42
C GLU A 67 1.96 -8.98 27.01
N GLU A 68 2.86 -9.06 26.02
CA GLU A 68 2.55 -8.84 24.60
C GLU A 68 1.55 -9.86 24.06
N ARG A 69 1.70 -11.15 24.43
CA ARG A 69 0.73 -12.19 24.04
C ARG A 69 -0.65 -11.91 24.60
N GLU A 70 -0.74 -11.50 25.87
CA GLU A 70 -2.01 -11.16 26.50
C GLU A 70 -2.67 -9.94 25.83
N ALA A 71 -1.88 -8.90 25.53
CA ALA A 71 -2.37 -7.74 24.80
C ALA A 71 -2.85 -8.11 23.38
N ALA A 72 -2.06 -8.91 22.65
CA ALA A 72 -2.42 -9.41 21.33
C ALA A 72 -3.70 -10.26 21.35
N GLU A 73 -3.90 -11.08 22.38
CA GLU A 73 -5.10 -11.91 22.56
C GLU A 73 -6.35 -11.08 22.83
N ILE A 74 -6.23 -10.02 23.64
CA ILE A 74 -7.33 -9.07 23.90
C ILE A 74 -7.74 -8.38 22.59
N LEU A 75 -6.76 -7.92 21.80
CA LEU A 75 -7.01 -7.28 20.51
C LEU A 75 -7.68 -8.24 19.53
N ARG A 76 -7.17 -9.47 19.43
CA ARG A 76 -7.74 -10.53 18.59
C ARG A 76 -9.19 -10.82 18.95
N THR A 77 -9.45 -11.10 20.22
CA THR A 77 -10.81 -11.39 20.71
C THR A 77 -11.76 -10.22 20.46
N ALA A 78 -11.30 -8.98 20.65
CA ALA A 78 -12.10 -7.79 20.39
C ALA A 78 -12.39 -7.62 18.89
N ALA A 79 -11.41 -7.84 18.02
CA ALA A 79 -11.58 -7.78 16.57
C ALA A 79 -12.56 -8.87 16.07
N GLU A 80 -12.40 -10.12 16.53
CA GLU A 80 -13.29 -11.23 16.20
C GLU A 80 -14.75 -10.94 16.61
N ARG A 81 -14.97 -10.37 17.81
CA ARG A 81 -16.31 -9.98 18.27
C ARG A 81 -16.94 -8.86 17.43
N ARG A 82 -16.13 -7.95 16.89
CA ARG A 82 -16.60 -6.86 16.02
C ARG A 82 -16.87 -7.34 14.60
N GLY A 83 -16.07 -8.27 14.09
CA GLY A 83 -16.14 -8.80 12.73
C GLY A 83 -15.62 -7.83 11.66
N ALA A 84 -16.06 -6.57 11.68
CA ALA A 84 -15.63 -5.53 10.74
C ALA A 84 -15.74 -4.13 11.35
N SER A 85 -15.05 -3.15 10.74
CA SER A 85 -15.28 -1.73 11.03
C SER A 85 -16.68 -1.30 10.59
N GLN A 86 -17.36 -0.47 11.39
CA GLN A 86 -18.66 0.11 11.06
C GLN A 86 -18.53 1.62 10.88
N TYR A 87 -18.75 2.09 9.66
CA TYR A 87 -18.61 3.51 9.32
C TYR A 87 -19.94 4.30 9.37
N ASN A 88 -21.07 3.59 9.43
CA ASN A 88 -22.41 4.18 9.43
C ASN A 88 -23.03 4.20 10.83
N THR A 89 -22.32 4.77 11.81
CA THR A 89 -22.86 4.94 13.17
C THR A 89 -23.06 6.42 13.51
N PRO A 90 -24.05 6.78 14.37
CA PRO A 90 -24.33 8.17 14.72
C PRO A 90 -23.18 8.89 15.44
N ILE A 91 -22.25 8.14 16.04
CA ILE A 91 -21.14 8.66 16.85
C ILE A 91 -19.81 8.68 16.10
N GLY A 92 -19.81 8.34 14.80
CA GLY A 92 -18.62 8.23 13.97
C GLY A 92 -18.20 6.78 13.70
N PRO A 93 -17.01 6.57 13.11
CA PRO A 93 -16.56 5.23 12.75
C PRO A 93 -16.20 4.40 13.98
N LEU A 94 -16.77 3.20 14.05
CA LEU A 94 -16.35 2.17 14.99
C LEU A 94 -15.35 1.25 14.28
N HIS A 95 -14.07 1.49 14.49
CA HIS A 95 -13.00 0.73 13.83
C HIS A 95 -12.84 -0.69 14.41
N LEU A 96 -12.41 -1.63 13.56
CA LEU A 96 -12.13 -3.02 13.95
C LEU A 96 -11.05 -3.11 15.04
N LEU A 97 -9.94 -2.39 14.85
CA LEU A 97 -8.84 -2.26 15.80
C LEU A 97 -8.81 -0.84 16.39
N PRO A 98 -8.10 -0.60 17.50
CA PRO A 98 -7.91 0.74 18.04
C PRO A 98 -7.34 1.71 16.99
N PRO A 99 -7.86 2.94 16.86
CA PRO A 99 -7.40 3.89 15.84
C PRO A 99 -5.91 4.22 15.94
N VAL A 100 -5.35 4.26 17.16
CA VAL A 100 -3.90 4.48 17.38
C VAL A 100 -3.10 3.37 16.70
N LEU A 101 -3.51 2.11 16.85
CA LEU A 101 -2.85 0.99 16.17
C LEU A 101 -3.01 1.07 14.65
N LEU A 102 -4.19 1.41 14.16
CA LEU A 102 -4.44 1.52 12.72
C LEU A 102 -3.63 2.65 12.07
N SER A 103 -3.37 3.73 12.80
CA SER A 103 -2.51 4.82 12.34
C SER A 103 -1.04 4.42 12.24
N GLU A 104 -0.55 3.60 13.17
CA GLU A 104 0.83 3.11 13.16
C GLU A 104 1.06 1.98 12.14
N LEU A 105 0.05 1.14 11.92
CA LEU A 105 0.11 0.04 10.96
C LEU A 105 -0.18 0.47 9.52
N GLY A 106 -0.87 1.61 9.35
CA GLY A 106 -1.19 2.16 8.05
C GLY A 106 0.07 2.51 7.27
N LEU A 107 -0.04 2.48 5.93
CA LEU A 107 1.06 2.89 5.07
C LEU A 107 1.31 4.39 5.26
N ALA A 108 2.49 4.74 5.78
CA ALA A 108 2.94 6.12 5.80
C ALA A 108 3.07 6.62 4.37
N VAL A 109 2.54 7.81 4.08
CA VAL A 109 2.49 8.36 2.72
C VAL A 109 3.43 9.54 2.55
N GLN A 110 3.87 9.79 1.32
CA GLN A 110 4.56 11.02 0.98
C GLN A 110 3.54 12.13 0.83
N CYS A 111 3.66 13.18 1.65
CA CYS A 111 2.99 14.44 1.38
C CYS A 111 3.70 15.10 0.18
N PRO A 112 2.98 15.41 -0.92
CA PRO A 112 3.61 15.98 -2.13
C PRO A 112 4.30 17.32 -1.89
N ASP A 113 3.87 18.06 -0.86
CA ASP A 113 4.36 19.39 -0.51
C ASP A 113 5.43 19.38 0.59
N ALA A 114 5.75 18.20 1.16
CA ALA A 114 6.79 18.08 2.18
C ALA A 114 8.19 18.05 1.53
N PRO A 115 9.20 18.69 2.13
CA PRO A 115 10.57 18.59 1.64
C PRO A 115 11.00 17.12 1.63
N PRO A 116 11.83 16.69 0.65
CA PRO A 116 12.29 15.31 0.57
C PRO A 116 13.03 14.96 1.86
N SER A 117 12.41 14.14 2.70
CA SER A 117 13.04 13.63 3.90
C SER A 117 14.06 12.57 3.49
N THR A 118 15.29 12.70 3.99
CA THR A 118 16.43 11.84 3.63
C THR A 118 16.33 10.42 4.20
N SER A 119 15.27 10.10 4.94
CA SER A 119 15.01 8.77 5.47
C SER A 119 13.50 8.55 5.61
N SER A 120 12.81 8.47 4.48
CA SER A 120 11.44 7.96 4.46
C SER A 120 11.52 6.48 4.82
N ALA A 121 11.23 6.11 6.07
CA ALA A 121 11.24 4.72 6.51
C ALA A 121 10.31 3.91 5.60
N ALA A 122 10.79 2.76 5.12
CA ALA A 122 9.99 1.89 4.27
C ALA A 122 8.82 1.32 5.09
N ASN A 123 7.64 1.21 4.47
CA ASN A 123 6.48 0.57 5.05
C ASN A 123 6.61 -0.95 4.93
N PRO A 124 6.68 -1.72 6.03
CA PRO A 124 6.50 -3.16 5.98
C PRO A 124 5.05 -3.46 5.59
N CYS A 125 4.85 -4.36 4.65
CA CYS A 125 3.53 -4.68 4.12
C CYS A 125 3.46 -6.11 3.57
N LEU A 126 2.24 -6.56 3.29
CA LEU A 126 1.97 -7.73 2.48
C LEU A 126 1.75 -7.29 1.03
N THR A 127 2.51 -7.84 0.09
CA THR A 127 2.36 -7.53 -1.33
C THR A 127 1.79 -8.72 -2.07
N VAL A 128 0.65 -8.50 -2.71
CA VAL A 128 0.13 -9.38 -3.76
C VAL A 128 0.71 -8.89 -5.08
N TRP A 129 1.43 -9.76 -5.78
CA TRP A 129 1.85 -9.50 -7.16
C TRP A 129 0.98 -10.31 -8.11
N THR A 130 0.66 -9.75 -9.28
CA THR A 130 -0.18 -10.40 -10.28
C THR A 130 0.24 -10.06 -11.71
N TYR A 131 0.11 -11.04 -12.61
CA TYR A 131 0.19 -10.84 -14.06
C TYR A 131 -1.21 -10.89 -14.65
N ILE A 132 -1.58 -9.85 -15.39
CA ILE A 132 -2.89 -9.74 -16.04
C ILE A 132 -2.69 -9.80 -17.56
N ASP A 133 -3.49 -10.62 -18.23
CA ASP A 133 -3.62 -10.65 -19.69
C ASP A 133 -4.22 -9.34 -20.19
N GLU A 134 -3.47 -8.57 -20.97
CA GLU A 134 -3.91 -7.26 -21.49
C GLU A 134 -5.13 -7.37 -22.43
N SER A 135 -5.33 -8.52 -23.07
CA SER A 135 -6.42 -8.74 -24.03
C SER A 135 -7.70 -9.27 -23.38
N THR A 136 -7.56 -10.14 -22.37
CA THR A 136 -8.71 -10.81 -21.73
C THR A 136 -9.03 -10.29 -20.34
N GLY A 137 -8.12 -9.53 -19.73
CA GLY A 137 -8.24 -9.08 -18.33
C GLY A 137 -8.10 -10.21 -17.30
N LYS A 138 -7.73 -11.43 -17.73
CA LYS A 138 -7.60 -12.58 -16.83
C LYS A 138 -6.30 -12.52 -16.04
N ILE A 139 -6.34 -12.96 -14.79
CA ILE A 139 -5.15 -13.23 -13.99
C ILE A 139 -4.48 -14.49 -14.56
N LEU A 140 -3.18 -14.38 -14.84
CA LEU A 140 -2.38 -15.46 -15.40
C LEU A 140 -1.49 -16.12 -14.36
N ASP A 141 -1.02 -15.35 -13.38
CA ASP A 141 -0.28 -15.84 -12.22
C ASP A 141 -0.36 -14.81 -11.10
N CYS A 142 -0.18 -15.24 -9.87
CA CYS A 142 -0.13 -14.36 -8.72
C CYS A 142 0.61 -15.00 -7.54
N GLY A 143 1.02 -14.18 -6.58
CA GLY A 143 1.56 -14.65 -5.32
C GLY A 143 1.52 -13.58 -4.24
N LEU A 144 1.87 -13.99 -3.02
CA LEU A 144 1.82 -13.17 -1.81
C LEU A 144 3.15 -13.25 -1.08
N GLU A 145 3.72 -12.09 -0.76
CA GLU A 145 5.02 -11.98 -0.10
C GLU A 145 5.01 -10.83 0.92
N ARG A 146 5.72 -10.98 2.05
CA ARG A 146 6.03 -9.83 2.92
C ARG A 146 7.11 -9.00 2.27
N THR A 147 6.89 -7.70 2.13
CA THR A 147 7.83 -6.78 1.50
C THR A 147 7.95 -5.48 2.29
N ALA A 148 8.88 -4.62 1.85
CA ALA A 148 8.99 -3.25 2.31
C ALA A 148 8.85 -2.34 1.08
N VAL A 149 8.04 -1.30 1.19
CA VAL A 149 7.79 -0.33 0.11
C VAL A 149 8.11 1.08 0.57
N ALA A 150 8.55 1.95 -0.33
CA ALA A 150 8.66 3.36 0.02
C ALA A 150 7.26 3.92 0.31
N PRO A 151 7.16 4.96 1.13
CA PRO A 151 5.92 5.70 1.30
C PRO A 151 5.26 6.05 -0.04
N PRO A 152 4.03 5.57 -0.30
CA PRO A 152 3.36 5.84 -1.55
C PRO A 152 2.96 7.31 -1.64
N VAL A 153 2.78 7.80 -2.85
CA VAL A 153 2.18 9.11 -3.08
C VAL A 153 0.69 9.01 -2.75
N ALA A 154 0.20 9.82 -1.82
CA ALA A 154 -1.21 9.90 -1.51
C ALA A 154 -1.95 10.75 -2.53
N LEU A 155 -3.03 10.22 -3.09
CA LEU A 155 -3.96 10.92 -3.96
C LEU A 155 -5.39 10.73 -3.46
N SER A 156 -6.23 11.75 -3.64
CA SER A 156 -7.67 11.58 -3.58
C SER A 156 -8.21 10.94 -4.87
N PHE A 157 -9.40 10.32 -4.81
CA PHE A 157 -10.08 9.84 -6.02
C PHE A 157 -10.24 10.94 -7.10
N SER A 158 -10.55 12.18 -6.69
CA SER A 158 -10.66 13.32 -7.60
C SER A 158 -9.34 13.68 -8.27
N GLU A 159 -8.23 13.64 -7.52
CA GLU A 159 -6.90 13.90 -8.08
C GLU A 159 -6.51 12.80 -9.05
N ALA A 160 -6.65 11.54 -8.67
CA ALA A 160 -6.37 10.40 -9.54
C ALA A 160 -7.18 10.44 -10.84
N ALA A 161 -8.49 10.73 -10.77
CA ALA A 161 -9.34 10.89 -11.95
C ALA A 161 -8.90 12.06 -12.84
N SER A 162 -8.46 13.15 -12.23
CA SER A 162 -7.94 14.32 -12.97
C SER A 162 -6.63 14.01 -13.68
N LEU A 163 -5.73 13.23 -13.06
CA LEU A 163 -4.48 12.77 -13.68
C LEU A 163 -4.76 11.94 -14.95
N LEU A 164 -5.75 11.05 -14.90
CA LEU A 164 -6.12 10.19 -16.03
C LEU A 164 -6.81 10.96 -17.16
N SER A 165 -7.52 12.04 -16.83
CA SER A 165 -8.26 12.87 -17.80
C SER A 165 -7.40 13.95 -18.44
N ALA A 166 -6.23 14.25 -17.86
CA ALA A 166 -5.32 15.25 -18.39
C ALA A 166 -4.68 14.76 -19.71
N PRO A 167 -4.56 15.61 -20.74
CA PRO A 167 -3.83 15.25 -21.94
C PRO A 167 -2.36 14.95 -21.57
N PRO A 168 -1.71 13.97 -22.22
CA PRO A 168 -0.33 13.61 -21.90
C PRO A 168 0.55 14.85 -22.02
N CYS A 169 1.14 15.26 -20.89
CA CYS A 169 1.94 16.47 -20.81
C CYS A 169 3.16 16.30 -21.72
N ARG A 170 3.29 17.15 -22.75
CA ARG A 170 4.45 17.13 -23.66
C ARG A 170 5.71 17.41 -22.85
N THR A 171 6.61 16.43 -22.80
CA THR A 171 7.88 16.48 -22.08
C THR A 171 8.70 17.70 -22.54
N GLY A 172 8.76 18.72 -21.69
CA GLY A 172 9.51 19.95 -21.99
C GLY A 172 9.40 21.04 -20.92
N SER A 173 8.36 21.04 -20.10
CA SER A 173 8.22 22.02 -19.02
C SER A 173 8.80 21.51 -17.70
N ARG A 174 9.77 22.26 -17.18
CA ARG A 174 10.38 22.12 -15.84
C ARG A 174 9.45 22.65 -14.72
N ALA A 175 8.14 22.55 -14.88
CA ALA A 175 7.19 22.97 -13.86
C ALA A 175 7.00 21.85 -12.84
N GLY A 176 7.37 22.12 -11.59
CA GLY A 176 7.14 21.28 -10.42
C GLY A 176 5.68 21.22 -10.03
N SER A 177 4.82 20.72 -10.92
CA SER A 177 3.46 20.33 -10.56
C SER A 177 3.46 18.87 -10.10
N THR A 178 2.69 18.57 -9.06
CA THR A 178 2.34 17.25 -8.50
C THR A 178 2.13 16.16 -9.57
N LEU A 179 1.54 16.55 -10.71
CA LEU A 179 1.34 15.75 -11.93
C LEU A 179 2.64 15.20 -12.56
N ALA A 180 3.70 15.99 -12.59
CA ALA A 180 4.96 15.62 -13.22
C ALA A 180 5.76 14.62 -12.36
N VAL A 181 5.56 14.61 -11.03
CA VAL A 181 6.23 13.68 -10.12
C VAL A 181 5.54 12.32 -10.16
N ALA A 182 4.21 12.27 -10.02
CA ALA A 182 3.45 11.01 -10.13
C ALA A 182 3.64 10.35 -11.51
N TRP A 183 3.65 11.13 -12.59
CA TRP A 183 3.88 10.63 -13.94
C TRP A 183 5.34 10.21 -14.21
N ARG A 184 6.33 10.85 -13.56
CA ARG A 184 7.75 10.44 -13.64
C ARG A 184 8.04 9.20 -12.82
N LEU A 185 7.32 8.99 -11.72
CA LEU A 185 7.45 7.80 -10.89
C LEU A 185 6.91 6.57 -11.64
N LEU A 186 5.83 6.68 -12.39
CA LEU A 186 5.23 5.55 -13.12
C LEU A 186 5.89 5.17 -14.47
N ARG A 187 7.07 5.71 -14.81
CA ARG A 187 7.80 5.42 -16.07
C ARG A 187 9.23 4.94 -15.86
#